data_AF-A0A0S8G157-F1
#
_entry.id   AF-A0A0S8G157-F1
#
_cell.length_a   1.000
_cell.length_b   1.000
_cell.length_c   1.000
_cell.angle_alpha   90.00
_cell.angle_beta   90.00
_cell.angle_gamma   90.00
#
_symmetry.space_group_name_H-M   'P 1'
#
loop_
_entity.id
_entity.type
_entity.pdbx_description
1 polymer ?
#
loop_
_entity_poly.entity_id
_entity_poly.type
_entity_poly.pdbx_seq_one_letter_code
_entity_poly.pdbx_strand_id
1 'polypeptide(L)'
;MASWQLRLELGDLWDRWDKGELTTEQVAMETAKRIRALPCFDPKHPLNPYSFDFSNIADDFESVTETGEYNSIMSDLYDLGDLPLDIHRQWSGRKLCWISTDNTTDDTPTNRRDKHHE
;
A
#
# COMPACT_ATOMS: atom_id res chain seq x y z
N MET A 1 11.90 4.72 11.52
CA MET A 1 10.70 4.30 10.78
C MET A 1 10.47 5.30 9.66
N ALA A 2 10.40 4.85 8.41
CA ALA A 2 10.03 5.73 7.30
C ALA A 2 8.62 6.29 7.53
N SER A 3 8.41 7.57 7.23
CA SER A 3 7.13 8.24 7.42
C SER A 3 6.29 8.09 6.15
N TRP A 4 5.53 7.01 6.06
CA TRP A 4 4.63 6.71 4.94
C TRP A 4 3.39 7.59 4.99
N GLN A 5 2.90 8.04 3.83
CA GLN A 5 1.74 8.93 3.77
C GLN A 5 0.42 8.21 3.55
N LEU A 6 0.49 7.04 2.91
CA LEU A 6 -0.63 6.14 2.69
C LEU A 6 -0.29 4.75 3.27
N ARG A 7 -1.34 3.98 3.53
CA ARG A 7 -1.23 2.58 3.94
C ARG A 7 -2.23 1.77 3.13
N LEU A 8 -1.73 0.76 2.45
CA LEU A 8 -2.51 -0.26 1.75
C LEU A 8 -2.33 -1.57 2.50
N GLU A 9 -3.38 -2.02 3.17
CA GLU A 9 -3.39 -3.30 3.85
C GLU A 9 -3.95 -4.36 2.92
N LEU A 10 -3.20 -5.42 2.69
CA LEU A 10 -3.57 -6.59 1.88
C LEU A 10 -3.44 -7.90 2.68
N GLY A 11 -3.01 -7.85 3.94
CA GLY A 11 -2.67 -9.05 4.71
C GLY A 11 -3.78 -10.09 4.86
N ASP A 12 -5.03 -9.66 4.99
CA ASP A 12 -6.17 -10.58 5.01
C ASP A 12 -6.47 -11.19 3.63
N LEU A 13 -6.20 -10.48 2.52
CA LEU A 13 -6.32 -11.03 1.17
C LEU A 13 -5.24 -12.10 0.93
N TRP A 14 -4.01 -11.82 1.37
CA TRP A 14 -2.89 -12.75 1.27
C TRP A 14 -3.13 -14.03 2.08
N ASP A 15 -3.61 -13.91 3.32
CA ASP A 15 -3.95 -15.07 4.15
C ASP A 15 -5.04 -15.94 3.52
N ARG A 16 -6.09 -15.31 2.95
CA ARG A 16 -7.17 -16.03 2.25
C ARG A 16 -6.71 -16.66 0.94
N TRP A 17 -5.79 -16.02 0.22
CA TRP A 17 -5.21 -16.56 -1.00
C TRP A 17 -4.30 -17.76 -0.71
N ASP A 18 -3.45 -17.68 0.32
CA ASP A 18 -2.59 -18.78 0.77
C ASP A 18 -3.39 -20.01 1.21
N LYS A 19 -4.53 -19.79 1.88
CA LYS A 19 -5.49 -20.84 2.24
C LYS A 19 -6.28 -21.41 1.06
N GLY A 20 -6.13 -20.85 -0.14
CA GLY A 20 -6.88 -21.24 -1.33
C GLY A 20 -8.37 -20.85 -1.29
N GLU A 21 -8.76 -19.90 -0.42
CA GLU A 21 -10.12 -19.38 -0.34
C GLU A 21 -10.44 -18.35 -1.43
N LEU A 22 -9.39 -17.74 -2.01
CA LEU A 22 -9.49 -16.79 -3.12
C LEU A 22 -8.70 -17.31 -4.32
N THR A 23 -9.22 -17.11 -5.52
CA THR A 23 -8.45 -17.27 -6.77
C THR A 23 -7.55 -16.05 -7.01
N THR A 24 -6.56 -16.18 -7.89
CA THR A 24 -5.71 -15.06 -8.30
C THR A 24 -6.53 -13.89 -8.83
N GLU A 25 -7.51 -14.14 -9.70
CA GLU A 25 -8.43 -13.11 -10.21
C GLU A 25 -9.17 -12.39 -9.08
N GLN A 26 -9.66 -13.13 -8.08
CA GLN A 26 -10.36 -12.55 -6.95
C GLN A 26 -9.44 -11.70 -6.08
N VAL A 27 -8.22 -12.17 -5.79
CA VAL A 27 -7.25 -11.42 -5.00
C VAL A 27 -6.80 -10.15 -5.74
N ALA A 28 -6.64 -10.23 -7.06
CA ALA A 28 -6.27 -9.10 -7.91
C ALA A 28 -7.39 -8.04 -7.94
N MET A 29 -8.63 -8.47 -8.17
CA MET A 29 -9.79 -7.57 -8.13
C MET A 29 -9.97 -6.91 -6.76
N GLU A 30 -9.80 -7.64 -5.66
CA GLU A 30 -9.87 -7.05 -4.31
C GLU A 30 -8.69 -6.10 -4.03
N THR A 31 -7.50 -6.39 -4.56
CA THR A 31 -6.34 -5.49 -4.49
C THR A 31 -6.64 -4.19 -5.23
N ALA A 32 -7.16 -4.25 -6.46
CA ALA A 32 -7.56 -3.09 -7.26
C ALA A 32 -8.59 -2.21 -6.53
N LYS A 33 -9.62 -2.82 -5.94
CA LYS A 33 -10.63 -2.10 -5.14
C LYS A 33 -10.01 -1.33 -3.98
N ARG A 34 -9.05 -1.93 -3.26
CA ARG A 34 -8.38 -1.28 -2.13
C ARG A 34 -7.47 -0.15 -2.57
N ILE A 35 -6.77 -0.30 -3.70
CA ILE A 35 -5.99 0.78 -4.30
C ILE A 35 -6.89 1.96 -4.62
N ARG A 36 -8.02 1.75 -5.31
CA ARG A 36 -8.97 2.83 -5.65
C ARG A 36 -9.64 3.47 -4.43
N ALA A 37 -9.70 2.76 -3.31
CA ALA A 37 -10.20 3.29 -2.04
C ALA A 37 -9.17 4.16 -1.28
N LEU A 38 -7.92 4.23 -1.76
CA LEU A 38 -6.90 5.07 -1.13
C LEU A 38 -7.29 6.56 -1.20
N PRO A 39 -6.99 7.34 -0.15
CA PRO A 39 -7.39 8.74 -0.09
C PRO A 39 -6.66 9.63 -1.10
N CYS A 40 -5.59 9.15 -1.76
CA CYS A 40 -4.96 9.88 -2.87
C CYS A 40 -5.86 10.08 -4.09
N PHE A 41 -6.95 9.31 -4.20
CA PHE A 41 -8.00 9.51 -5.22
C PHE A 41 -9.03 10.58 -4.82
N ASP A 42 -9.01 11.06 -3.57
CA ASP A 42 -9.85 12.20 -3.16
C ASP A 42 -9.22 13.50 -3.72
N PRO A 43 -9.97 14.29 -4.52
CA PRO A 43 -9.48 15.53 -5.10
C PRO A 43 -8.94 16.54 -4.07
N LYS A 44 -9.36 16.42 -2.80
CA LYS A 44 -8.97 17.29 -1.68
C LYS A 44 -7.75 16.79 -0.91
N HIS A 45 -7.25 15.58 -1.18
CA HIS A 45 -6.13 15.02 -0.45
C HIS A 45 -4.82 15.74 -0.85
N PRO A 46 -3.92 16.05 0.10
CA PRO A 46 -2.68 16.77 -0.20
C PRO A 46 -1.71 15.99 -1.13
N LEU A 47 -1.95 14.70 -1.35
CA LEU A 47 -1.20 13.89 -2.33
C LEU A 47 -1.81 13.85 -3.73
N ASN A 48 -3.08 14.23 -3.89
CA ASN A 48 -3.79 14.22 -5.16
C ASN A 48 -3.11 15.03 -6.29
N PRO A 49 -2.56 16.25 -6.07
CA PRO A 49 -1.95 17.02 -7.15
C PRO A 49 -0.66 16.42 -7.72
N TYR A 50 -0.12 15.37 -7.09
CA TYR A 50 1.08 14.69 -7.54
C TYR A 50 0.80 13.50 -8.47
N SER A 51 -0.49 13.20 -8.74
CA SER A 51 -0.95 12.26 -9.76
C SER A 51 -0.11 10.98 -9.83
N PHE A 52 0.16 10.37 -8.67
CA PHE A 52 0.77 9.05 -8.64
C PHE A 52 -0.21 8.08 -9.26
N ASP A 53 0.20 7.37 -10.30
CA ASP A 53 -0.70 6.64 -11.17
C ASP A 53 -1.08 5.27 -10.61
N PHE A 54 -1.68 5.30 -9.41
CA PHE A 54 -2.33 4.15 -8.80
C PHE A 54 -3.53 3.67 -9.63
N SER A 55 -4.10 4.53 -10.49
CA SER A 55 -5.22 4.18 -11.38
C SER A 55 -4.80 3.10 -12.37
N ASN A 56 -3.70 3.33 -13.10
CA ASN A 56 -3.20 2.34 -14.05
C ASN A 56 -2.86 1.01 -13.37
N ILE A 57 -2.20 1.06 -12.21
CA ILE A 57 -1.88 -0.17 -11.45
C ILE A 57 -3.17 -0.90 -11.03
N ALA A 58 -4.21 -0.17 -10.59
CA ALA A 58 -5.48 -0.79 -10.25
C ALA A 58 -6.18 -1.41 -11.48
N ASP A 59 -6.11 -0.76 -12.64
CA ASP A 59 -6.66 -1.29 -13.90
C ASP A 59 -5.89 -2.54 -14.37
N ASP A 60 -4.57 -2.56 -14.20
CA ASP A 60 -3.72 -3.71 -14.50
C ASP A 60 -4.12 -4.91 -13.62
N PHE A 61 -4.37 -4.70 -12.32
CA PHE A 61 -4.87 -5.74 -11.42
C PHE A 61 -6.23 -6.30 -11.82
N GLU A 62 -7.11 -5.52 -12.44
CA GLU A 62 -8.41 -6.02 -12.92
C GLU A 62 -8.29 -6.93 -14.14
N SER A 63 -7.18 -6.85 -14.86
CA SER A 63 -6.91 -7.65 -16.06
C SER A 63 -6.13 -8.93 -15.77
N VAL A 64 -5.71 -9.14 -14.52
CA VAL A 64 -4.92 -10.30 -14.10
C VAL A 64 -5.73 -11.58 -14.17
N THR A 65 -5.15 -12.59 -14.83
CA THR A 65 -5.71 -13.95 -14.85
C THR A 65 -4.73 -14.97 -14.25
N GLU A 66 -3.43 -14.69 -14.32
CA GLU A 66 -2.38 -15.61 -13.86
C GLU A 66 -1.57 -15.05 -12.68
N THR A 67 -1.08 -15.95 -11.82
CA THR A 67 -0.27 -15.58 -10.64
C THR A 67 1.03 -14.87 -11.02
N GLY A 68 1.59 -15.17 -12.19
CA GLY A 68 2.78 -14.49 -12.70
C GLY A 68 2.53 -13.02 -12.98
N GLU A 69 1.38 -12.69 -13.59
CA GLU A 69 0.96 -11.32 -13.86
C GLU A 69 0.72 -10.56 -12.55
N TYR A 70 0.01 -11.18 -11.60
CA TYR A 70 -0.23 -10.61 -10.27
C TYR A 70 1.09 -10.21 -9.58
N ASN A 71 2.08 -11.11 -9.57
CA ASN A 71 3.36 -10.85 -8.92
C ASN A 71 4.16 -9.74 -9.61
N SER A 72 4.05 -9.63 -10.94
CA SER A 72 4.66 -8.53 -11.70
C SER A 72 4.07 -7.19 -11.29
N ILE A 73 2.73 -7.08 -11.29
CA ILE A 73 2.03 -5.83 -10.95
C ILE A 73 2.21 -5.49 -9.47
N MET A 74 2.29 -6.49 -8.58
CA MET A 74 2.65 -6.26 -7.17
C MET A 74 4.05 -5.66 -7.04
N SER A 75 5.02 -6.07 -7.86
CA SER A 75 6.35 -5.45 -7.87
C SER A 75 6.26 -3.97 -8.25
N ASP A 76 5.51 -3.65 -9.31
CA ASP A 76 5.29 -2.26 -9.75
C ASP A 76 4.59 -1.43 -8.66
N LEU A 77 3.63 -2.02 -7.96
CA LEU A 77 2.95 -1.40 -6.82
C LEU A 77 3.93 -1.10 -5.67
N TYR A 78 4.82 -2.04 -5.34
CA TYR A 78 5.85 -1.82 -4.32
C TYR A 78 6.82 -0.71 -4.72
N ASP A 79 7.28 -0.71 -5.97
CA ASP A 79 8.16 0.33 -6.49
C ASP A 79 7.49 1.72 -6.45
N LEU A 80 6.20 1.80 -6.81
CA LEU A 80 5.41 3.02 -6.71
C LEU A 80 5.25 3.47 -5.23
N GLY A 81 4.95 2.52 -4.33
CA GLY A 81 4.82 2.78 -2.90
C GLY A 81 6.11 3.30 -2.27
N ASP A 82 7.27 2.79 -2.71
CA ASP A 82 8.60 3.15 -2.21
C ASP A 82 9.11 4.49 -2.73
N LEU A 83 8.42 5.11 -3.70
CA LEU A 83 8.83 6.37 -4.29
C LEU A 83 9.08 7.45 -3.22
N PRO A 84 10.27 8.09 -3.22
CA PRO A 84 10.57 9.16 -2.30
C PRO A 84 9.80 10.42 -2.70
N LEU A 85 9.09 11.00 -1.73
CA LEU A 85 8.39 12.27 -1.90
C LEU A 85 9.32 13.49 -1.76
N ASP A 86 10.63 13.26 -1.63
CA ASP A 86 11.68 14.28 -1.48
C ASP A 86 11.75 15.30 -2.64
N ILE A 87 11.24 14.92 -3.82
CA ILE A 87 10.98 15.84 -4.95
C ILE A 87 10.11 17.05 -4.55
N HIS A 88 9.35 16.93 -3.47
CA HIS A 88 8.56 17.99 -2.88
C HIS A 88 9.11 18.30 -1.48
N ARG A 89 9.69 19.49 -1.32
CA ARG A 89 10.26 20.00 -0.04
C ARG A 89 9.36 19.87 1.20
N GLN A 90 8.07 19.64 0.98
CA GLN A 90 7.03 19.47 2.01
C GLN A 90 7.06 18.08 2.65
N TRP A 91 7.67 17.09 1.99
CA TRP A 91 7.58 15.68 2.34
C TRP A 91 8.95 15.02 2.52
N SER A 92 9.95 15.79 2.97
CA SER A 92 11.33 15.32 3.04
C SER A 92 11.49 14.00 3.81
N GLY A 93 12.09 13.00 3.17
CA GLY A 93 12.35 11.65 3.69
C GLY A 93 11.12 10.75 3.81
N ARG A 94 9.98 11.13 3.21
CA ARG A 94 8.73 10.36 3.24
C ARG A 94 8.57 9.52 1.99
N LYS A 95 7.98 8.35 2.16
CA LYS A 95 7.61 7.44 1.08
C LYS A 95 6.10 7.50 0.84
N LEU A 96 5.68 7.13 -0.37
CA LEU A 96 4.31 7.33 -0.82
C LEU A 96 3.31 6.45 -0.07
N CYS A 97 3.46 5.12 -0.15
CA CYS A 97 2.47 4.17 0.37
C CYS A 97 3.13 2.94 1.00
N TRP A 98 2.80 2.65 2.26
CA TRP A 98 3.16 1.40 2.90
C TRP A 98 2.22 0.29 2.42
N ILE A 99 2.76 -0.73 1.77
CA ILE A 99 2.01 -1.90 1.33
C ILE A 99 2.30 -3.04 2.32
N SER A 100 1.27 -3.49 3.04
CA SER A 100 1.38 -4.57 4.03
C SER A 100 0.71 -5.83 3.51
N THR A 101 1.48 -6.88 3.27
CA THR A 101 0.99 -8.22 2.90
C THR A 101 0.94 -9.19 4.06
N ASP A 102 1.50 -8.81 5.21
CA ASP A 102 1.34 -9.53 6.46
C ASP A 102 0.14 -8.98 7.22
N ASN A 103 -0.61 -9.89 7.87
CA ASN A 103 -1.72 -9.54 8.75
C ASN A 103 -1.25 -9.03 10.13
N THR A 104 0.05 -8.86 10.32
CA THR A 104 0.60 -8.15 11.48
C THR A 104 0.29 -6.67 11.33
N THR A 105 -0.85 -6.28 11.89
CA THR A 105 -1.10 -4.91 12.32
C THR A 105 -0.04 -4.55 13.37
N ASP A 106 1.14 -4.12 12.91
CA ASP A 106 2.12 -3.47 13.78
C ASP A 106 1.61 -2.07 14.09
N ASP A 107 0.58 -2.02 14.94
CA ASP A 107 0.18 -0.83 15.67
C ASP A 107 0.79 -0.95 17.07
N THR A 108 2.13 -0.88 17.14
CA THR A 108 2.82 -0.75 18.42
C THR A 108 3.58 0.56 18.46
N PRO A 109 2.98 1.66 18.95
CA PRO A 109 3.77 2.79 19.44
C PRO A 109 4.46 2.33 20.73
N THR A 110 5.67 1.75 20.64
CA THR A 110 6.50 1.46 21.81
C THR A 110 7.11 2.76 22.34
N ASN A 111 6.28 3.64 22.90
CA ASN A 111 6.74 4.75 23.73
C ASN A 111 6.72 4.31 25.20
N ARG A 112 7.58 3.35 25.56
CA ARG A 112 8.02 3.20 26.95
C ARG A 112 9.11 4.23 27.22
N ARG A 113 8.69 5.47 27.49
CA ARG A 113 9.46 6.36 28.35
C ARG A 113 9.18 5.96 29.79
N ASP A 114 9.92 4.97 30.27
CA ASP A 114 10.07 4.74 31.69
C ASP A 114 10.69 6.00 32.31
N LYS A 115 9.93 6.60 33.23
CA LYS A 115 10.36 7.72 34.05
C LYS A 115 11.49 7.24 34.97
N HIS A 116 12.71 7.69 34.73
CA HIS A 116 13.70 7.76 35.80
C HIS A 116 13.33 8.95 36.69
N HIS A 117 12.85 8.63 37.88
CA HIS A 117 12.73 9.55 39.00
C HIS A 117 14.01 9.32 39.84
N GLU A 118 14.84 10.34 39.94
CA GLU A 118 15.85 10.50 41.00
C GLU A 118 15.54 11.81 41.72
#